data_AF-A0A5M4DDM5-F1
#
_entry.id   AF-A0A5M4DDM5-F1
#
_cell.length_a   1.000
_cell.length_b   1.000
_cell.length_c   1.000
_cell.angle_alpha   90.00
_cell.angle_beta   90.00
_cell.angle_gamma   90.00
#
_symmetry.space_group_name_H-M   'P 1'
#
loop_
_entity.id
_entity.type
_entity.pdbx_description
1 polymer ?
#
loop_
_entity_poly.entity_id
_entity_poly.type
_entity_poly.pdbx_seq_one_letter_code
_entity_poly.pdbx_strand_id
1 'polypeptide(L)'
;MASCYHCGKPITGQELRQRRQVYVGESYWVLYARRRQRSHRTHYGMRIVCAACAAKLNWGRGAYSSPAARLKWFLTMLGLLAFFLAGAILVARIYFR
;
A
#
# COMPACT_ATOMS: atom_id res chain seq x y z
N MET A 1 -13.82 24.48 -13.73
CA MET A 1 -13.73 23.77 -12.43
C MET A 1 -13.22 22.36 -12.67
N ALA A 2 -12.24 21.88 -11.89
CA ALA A 2 -11.81 20.49 -11.99
C ALA A 2 -12.67 19.61 -11.07
N SER A 3 -12.94 18.38 -11.48
CA SER A 3 -13.69 17.39 -10.70
C SER A 3 -12.80 16.20 -10.36
N CYS A 4 -13.15 15.51 -9.27
CA CYS A 4 -12.49 14.27 -8.89
C CYS A 4 -12.74 13.22 -9.97
N TYR A 5 -11.66 12.63 -10.50
CA TYR A 5 -11.78 11.58 -11.51
C TYR A 5 -12.55 10.35 -11.03
N HIS A 6 -12.53 10.05 -9.72
CA HIS A 6 -13.14 8.84 -9.18
C HIS A 6 -14.61 9.01 -8.75
N CYS A 7 -14.96 10.15 -8.14
CA CYS A 7 -16.31 10.38 -7.59
C CYS A 7 -17.05 11.58 -8.19
N GLY A 8 -16.45 12.31 -9.13
CA GLY A 8 -17.07 13.47 -9.78
C GLY A 8 -17.20 14.73 -8.91
N LYS A 9 -16.89 14.66 -7.60
CA LYS A 9 -16.99 15.80 -6.67
C LYS A 9 -16.17 17.00 -7.21
N PRO A 10 -16.71 18.23 -7.19
CA PRO A 10 -15.94 19.41 -7.57
C PRO A 10 -14.76 19.61 -6.62
N ILE A 11 -13.59 19.92 -7.17
CA ILE A 11 -12.34 20.10 -6.46
C ILE A 11 -11.91 21.56 -6.57
N THR A 12 -11.54 22.17 -5.45
CA THR A 12 -11.08 23.56 -5.37
C THR A 12 -9.82 23.69 -4.50
N GLY A 13 -9.05 24.75 -4.73
CA GLY A 13 -7.91 25.11 -3.89
C GLY A 13 -6.80 24.05 -3.84
N GLN A 14 -6.37 23.70 -2.62
CA GLN A 14 -5.20 22.83 -2.37
C GLN A 14 -5.39 21.39 -2.88
N GLU A 15 -6.62 20.92 -3.01
CA GLU A 15 -6.91 19.56 -3.50
C GLU A 15 -6.53 19.39 -5.00
N LEU A 16 -6.42 20.48 -5.77
CA LEU A 16 -5.96 20.43 -7.18
C LEU A 16 -4.52 19.91 -7.33
N ARG A 17 -3.71 20.02 -6.27
CA ARG A 17 -2.34 19.51 -6.23
C ARG A 17 -2.29 18.00 -5.96
N GLN A 18 -3.39 17.40 -5.50
CA GLN A 18 -3.44 15.98 -5.18
C GLN A 18 -3.67 15.14 -6.44
N ARG A 19 -2.56 14.74 -7.06
CA ARG A 19 -2.56 13.76 -8.16
C ARG A 19 -2.21 12.37 -7.64
N ARG A 20 -2.94 11.37 -8.11
CA ARG A 20 -2.67 9.95 -7.83
C ARG A 20 -2.76 9.17 -9.13
N GLN A 21 -2.00 8.08 -9.18
CA GLN A 21 -2.09 7.14 -10.28
C GLN A 21 -3.40 6.35 -10.11
N VAL A 22 -4.33 6.47 -11.05
CA VAL A 22 -5.62 5.78 -11.02
C VAL A 22 -5.69 4.85 -12.22
N TYR A 23 -6.45 3.77 -12.11
CA TYR A 23 -6.78 2.92 -13.25
C TYR A 23 -7.53 3.74 -14.31
N VAL A 24 -7.05 3.70 -15.55
CA VAL A 24 -7.60 4.47 -16.67
C VAL A 24 -8.30 3.58 -17.69
N GLY A 25 -7.95 2.30 -17.75
CA GLY A 25 -8.57 1.35 -18.67
C GLY A 25 -7.65 0.17 -18.98
N GLU A 26 -8.13 -0.69 -19.86
CA GLU A 26 -7.45 -1.88 -20.33
C GLU A 26 -7.29 -1.84 -21.84
N SER A 27 -6.18 -2.39 -22.34
CA SER A 27 -5.99 -2.66 -23.76
C SER A 27 -5.83 -4.15 -24.00
N TYR A 28 -6.59 -4.66 -24.97
CA TYR A 28 -6.57 -6.05 -25.40
C TYR A 28 -5.96 -6.11 -26.80
N TRP A 29 -4.89 -6.87 -26.96
CA TRP A 29 -4.31 -7.15 -28.28
C TRP A 29 -4.30 -8.65 -28.52
N VAL A 30 -4.87 -9.05 -29.66
CA VAL A 30 -4.89 -10.44 -30.11
C VAL A 30 -4.01 -10.53 -31.35
N LEU A 31 -2.88 -11.25 -31.24
CA LEU A 31 -2.02 -11.54 -32.38
C LEU A 31 -2.51 -12.83 -33.04
N TYR A 32 -2.97 -12.71 -34.29
CA TYR A 32 -3.31 -13.83 -35.15
C TYR A 32 -2.07 -14.38 -35.86
N ALA A 33 -1.08 -14.85 -35.09
CA ALA A 33 0.01 -15.67 -35.63
C ALA A 33 -0.40 -17.16 -35.58
N ARG A 34 0.41 -18.07 -36.14
CA ARG A 34 0.20 -19.54 -36.09
C ARG A 34 -0.13 -20.09 -34.68
N ARG A 35 0.16 -19.35 -33.60
CA ARG A 35 -0.40 -19.52 -32.26
C ARG A 35 -1.19 -18.27 -31.85
N ARG A 36 -2.41 -18.47 -31.31
CA ARG A 36 -3.18 -17.40 -30.67
C ARG A 36 -2.44 -16.91 -29.43
N GLN A 37 -1.84 -15.72 -29.49
CA GLN A 37 -1.33 -15.02 -28.32
C GLN A 37 -2.28 -13.86 -27.98
N ARG A 38 -2.66 -13.78 -26.69
CA ARG A 38 -3.45 -12.67 -26.15
C ARG A 38 -2.57 -11.91 -25.16
N SER A 39 -2.40 -10.61 -25.40
CA SER A 39 -1.75 -9.71 -24.45
C SER A 39 -2.82 -8.85 -23.78
N HIS A 40 -2.85 -8.87 -22.45
CA HIS A 40 -3.68 -8.01 -21.63
C HIS A 40 -2.78 -7.00 -20.93
N ARG A 41 -3.10 -5.71 -21.07
CA ARG A 41 -2.36 -4.63 -20.40
C ARG A 41 -3.33 -3.70 -19.71
N THR A 42 -3.16 -3.56 -18.40
CA THR A 42 -3.86 -2.58 -17.57
C THR A 42 -3.09 -1.26 -17.58
N HIS A 43 -3.79 -0.16 -17.85
CA HIS A 43 -3.21 1.18 -17.92
C HIS A 43 -3.54 1.98 -16.67
N TYR A 44 -2.51 2.58 -16.10
CA TYR A 44 -2.61 3.45 -14.95
C TYR A 44 -2.06 4.83 -15.30
N GLY A 45 -2.81 5.88 -15.03
CA GLY A 45 -2.46 7.25 -15.38
C GLY A 45 -2.62 8.20 -14.21
N MET A 46 -1.87 9.31 -14.22
CA MET A 46 -1.95 10.34 -13.18
C MET A 46 -3.20 11.19 -13.36
N ARG A 47 -4.10 11.17 -12.37
CA ARG A 47 -5.36 11.93 -12.36
C ARG A 47 -5.51 12.71 -11.05
N ILE A 48 -6.26 13.81 -11.10
CA ILE A 48 -6.62 14.59 -9.91
C ILE A 48 -7.76 13.87 -9.19
N VAL A 49 -7.62 13.69 -7.88
CA VAL A 49 -8.61 13.03 -7.04
C VAL A 49 -8.81 13.84 -5.75
N CYS A 50 -10.00 13.81 -5.18
CA CYS A 50 -10.27 14.46 -3.90
C CYS A 50 -9.55 13.73 -2.75
N ALA A 51 -9.39 14.41 -1.61
CA ALA A 51 -8.65 13.87 -0.46
C ALA A 51 -9.21 12.52 0.03
N ALA A 52 -10.53 12.35 0.03
CA ALA A 52 -11.18 11.10 0.43
C ALA A 52 -10.85 9.93 -0.51
N CYS A 53 -10.89 10.15 -1.82
CA CYS A 53 -10.51 9.13 -2.81
C CYS A 53 -9.01 8.86 -2.78
N ALA A 54 -8.18 9.88 -2.56
CA ALA A 54 -6.75 9.74 -2.38
C ALA A 54 -6.42 8.84 -1.18
N ALA A 55 -7.10 9.04 -0.04
CA ALA A 55 -6.91 8.20 1.15
C ALA A 55 -7.21 6.72 0.88
N LYS A 56 -8.34 6.42 0.23
CA LYS A 56 -8.71 5.04 -0.16
C LYS A 56 -7.70 4.41 -1.13
N LEU A 57 -7.25 5.17 -2.13
CA LEU A 57 -6.23 4.73 -3.09
C LEU A 57 -4.86 4.49 -2.43
N ASN A 58 -4.52 5.27 -1.41
CA ASN A 58 -3.27 5.09 -0.66
C ASN A 58 -3.33 3.87 0.28
N TRP A 59 -4.51 3.53 0.83
CA TRP A 59 -4.67 2.34 1.68
C TRP A 59 -4.29 1.05 0.94
N GLY A 60 -4.64 0.91 -0.34
CA GLY A 60 -4.23 -0.23 -1.16
C GLY A 60 -2.73 -0.28 -1.47
N ARG A 61 -2.00 0.83 -1.31
CA ARG A 61 -0.56 0.94 -1.65
C ARG A 61 0.40 0.82 -0.47
N GLY A 62 -0.09 0.70 0.76
CA GLY A 62 0.78 0.42 1.90
C GLY A 62 0.30 1.02 3.20
N ALA A 63 -0.61 0.34 3.89
CA ALA A 63 -0.74 0.45 5.34
C ALA A 63 0.61 0.13 6.07
N TYR A 64 1.50 -0.61 5.39
CA TYR A 64 2.84 -1.00 5.86
C TYR A 64 3.91 0.09 5.78
N SER A 65 3.67 1.22 5.10
CA SER A 65 4.66 2.31 4.99
C SER A 65 4.40 3.46 5.96
N SER A 66 3.38 3.37 6.82
CA SER A 66 3.17 4.38 7.86
C SER A 66 4.27 4.26 8.93
N PRO A 67 4.90 5.38 9.35
CA PRO A 67 5.95 5.35 10.37
C PRO A 67 5.46 4.77 11.71
N ALA A 68 4.16 4.94 12.01
CA ALA A 68 3.53 4.35 13.19
C ALA A 68 3.48 2.80 13.14
N ALA A 69 3.21 2.21 11.97
CA ALA A 69 3.21 0.76 11.82
C ALA A 69 4.63 0.16 11.99
N ARG A 70 5.66 0.85 11.48
CA ARG A 70 7.06 0.45 11.66
C ARG A 70 7.48 0.48 13.13
N LEU A 71 7.12 1.55 13.86
CA LEU A 71 7.42 1.67 15.29
C LEU A 71 6.74 0.57 16.11
N LYS A 72 5.46 0.30 15.84
CA LYS A 72 4.72 -0.78 16.52
C LYS A 72 5.39 -2.14 16.29
N TRP A 73 5.79 -2.42 15.06
CA TRP A 73 6.45 -3.68 14.71
C TRP A 73 7.83 -3.83 15.40
N PHE A 74 8.60 -2.74 15.45
CA PHE A 74 9.89 -2.72 16.15
C PHE A 74 9.74 -2.98 17.65
N LEU A 75 8.78 -2.32 18.31
CA LEU A 75 8.48 -2.55 19.73
C LEU A 75 8.04 -4.00 20.01
N THR A 76 7.21 -4.59 19.15
CA THR A 76 6.81 -5.99 19.31
C THR A 76 7.99 -6.96 19.19
N MET A 77 8.95 -6.70 18.29
CA MET A 77 10.14 -7.53 18.15
C MET A 77 11.08 -7.40 19.36
N LEU A 78 11.28 -6.18 19.87
CA LEU A 78 12.06 -5.94 21.08
C LEU A 78 11.46 -6.66 22.29
N GLY A 79 10.13 -6.60 22.45
CA GLY A 79 9.43 -7.29 23.54
C GLY A 79 9.58 -8.82 23.48
N LEU A 80 9.44 -9.41 22.29
CA LEU A 80 9.65 -10.85 22.08
C LEU A 80 11.09 -11.26 22.41
N LEU A 81 12.07 -10.49 21.94
CA LEU A 81 13.49 -10.77 22.17
C LEU A 81 13.84 -10.71 23.67
N ALA A 82 13.33 -9.70 24.39
CA ALA A 82 13.49 -9.60 25.84
C ALA A 82 12.85 -10.79 26.58
N PHE A 83 11.68 -11.25 26.14
CA PHE A 83 11.00 -12.41 26.72
C PHE A 83 11.84 -13.70 26.57
N PHE A 84 12.39 -13.95 25.37
CA PHE A 84 13.27 -15.10 25.15
C PHE A 84 14.55 -15.05 25.98
N LEU A 85 15.18 -13.88 26.09
CA LEU A 85 16.37 -13.71 26.94
C LEU A 85 16.06 -13.94 28.42
N ALA A 86 14.95 -13.39 28.92
CA ALA A 86 14.52 -13.60 30.30
C ALA A 86 14.24 -15.09 30.58
N GLY A 87 13.56 -15.78 29.66
CA GLY A 87 13.33 -17.22 29.76
C GLY A 87 14.63 -18.03 29.77
N ALA A 88 15.57 -17.71 28.88
CA ALA A 88 16.87 -18.39 28.83
C ALA A 88 17.68 -18.19 30.11
N ILE A 89 17.70 -16.98 30.67
CA ILE A 89 18.36 -16.68 31.95
C ILE A 89 17.72 -17.48 33.08
N LEU A 90 16.39 -17.58 33.11
CA LEU A 90 15.65 -18.30 34.15
C LEU A 90 15.95 -19.81 34.09
N VAL A 91 15.96 -20.40 32.89
CA VAL A 91 16.33 -21.81 32.68
C VAL A 91 17.79 -22.07 33.07
N ALA A 92 18.72 -21.21 32.66
CA ALA A 92 20.13 -21.33 33.03
C ALA A 92 20.31 -21.29 34.56
N ARG A 93 19.55 -20.43 35.26
CA ARG A 93 19.60 -20.30 36.72
C ARG A 93 19.04 -21.51 37.48
N ILE A 94 18.12 -22.27 36.87
CA ILE A 94 17.57 -23.51 37.43
C ILE A 94 18.54 -24.68 37.20
N TYR A 95 19.20 -24.75 36.04
CA TYR A 95 20.06 -25.89 35.69
C TYR A 95 21.47 -25.82 36.29
N PHE A 96 22.02 -24.62 36.51
CA PHE A 96 23.37 -24.43 37.07
C PHE A 96 23.38 -24.22 38.59
N ARG A 97 22.30 -24.59 39.28
CA ARG A 97 22.15 -24.48 40.74
C ARG A 97 21.90 -25.86 41.33
#